data_AF-A0A6G9NBL0-F1
#
_entry.id   AF-A0A6G9NBL0-F1
#
_cell.length_a   1.000
_cell.length_b   1.000
_cell.length_c   1.000
_cell.angle_alpha   90.00
_cell.angle_beta   90.00
_cell.angle_gamma   90.00
#
_symmetry.space_group_name_H-M   'P 1'
#
loop_
_entity.id
_entity.type
_entity.pdbx_description
1 polymer ?
#
loop_
_entity_poly.entity_id
_entity_poly.type
_entity_poly.pdbx_seq_one_letter_code
_entity_poly.pdbx_strand_id
1 'polypeptide(L)'
;MNKFLTAGIASLGLLALNAPSAAAQTAYAPAEMQQGVDDRDELEARIDNGLKNFGYIAGLSRGCVAEDQQVAFERDVLEINASIARLLGVDRAFLFSSAFGYGTSVEIERENCAEVLSQYETRSAKYRSAVEGA
;
A
#
# COMPACT_ATOMS: atom_id res chain seq x y z
N MET A 1 36.50 -28.01 56.51
CA MET A 1 37.88 -27.60 56.84
C MET A 1 38.08 -26.18 56.37
N ASN A 2 38.16 -25.23 57.31
CA ASN A 2 38.48 -23.83 57.08
C ASN A 2 39.91 -23.67 56.56
N LYS A 3 40.20 -22.61 55.79
CA LYS A 3 41.18 -21.59 56.20
C LYS A 3 41.19 -20.35 55.28
N PHE A 4 40.93 -19.23 55.94
CA PHE A 4 41.18 -17.83 55.59
C PHE A 4 42.59 -17.58 55.03
N LEU A 5 42.73 -16.59 54.14
CA LEU A 5 43.75 -15.54 54.33
C LEU A 5 43.41 -14.25 53.56
N THR A 6 43.71 -13.13 54.21
CA THR A 6 43.25 -11.77 53.98
C THR A 6 44.43 -10.86 53.59
N ALA A 7 44.15 -9.90 52.70
CA ALA A 7 44.57 -8.48 52.72
C ALA A 7 46.04 -8.03 52.52
N GLY A 8 46.19 -6.94 51.72
CA GLY A 8 47.35 -6.04 51.60
C GLY A 8 47.23 -5.12 50.37
N ILE A 9 46.58 -3.93 50.42
CA ILE A 9 47.14 -2.56 50.69
C ILE A 9 48.14 -2.11 49.58
N ALA A 10 48.17 -0.92 48.96
CA ALA A 10 47.34 0.28 48.79
C ALA A 10 48.12 1.28 47.88
N SER A 11 47.41 2.20 47.20
CA SER A 11 47.83 3.58 46.83
C SER A 11 48.99 3.77 45.81
N LEU A 12 49.09 4.80 44.96
CA LEU A 12 48.33 6.00 44.58
C LEU A 12 48.97 6.53 43.27
N GLY A 13 48.21 7.10 42.33
CA GLY A 13 48.80 7.78 41.17
C GLY A 13 47.79 8.32 40.14
N LEU A 14 47.29 9.53 40.38
CA LEU A 14 46.52 10.37 39.45
C LEU A 14 47.44 11.00 38.38
N LEU A 15 47.03 11.02 37.10
CA LEU A 15 46.83 12.24 36.28
C LEU A 15 46.48 11.90 34.81
N ALA A 16 45.57 12.71 34.28
CA ALA A 16 44.76 12.53 33.07
C ALA A 16 45.44 12.96 31.75
N LEU A 17 44.85 12.56 30.61
CA LEU A 17 44.33 13.40 29.50
C LEU A 17 44.46 12.72 28.11
N ASN A 18 43.38 12.86 27.32
CA ASN A 18 43.21 12.59 25.87
C ASN A 18 42.91 11.12 25.48
N ALA A 19 41.82 10.77 24.80
CA ALA A 19 40.85 11.56 24.03
C ALA A 19 39.51 10.81 23.90
N PRO A 20 38.35 11.46 24.03
CA PRO A 20 37.14 11.02 23.36
C PRO A 20 37.08 11.67 21.97
N SER A 21 36.39 10.99 21.04
CA SER A 21 35.90 11.51 19.75
C SER A 21 36.70 11.11 18.51
N ALA A 22 36.24 10.03 17.88
CA ALA A 22 36.03 10.05 16.44
C ALA A 22 34.59 9.59 16.18
N ALA A 23 33.71 10.60 16.14
CA ALA A 23 32.53 10.72 15.30
C ALA A 23 31.67 9.47 15.07
N ALA A 24 30.48 9.50 15.69
CA ALA A 24 29.28 9.00 15.05
C ALA A 24 29.25 9.49 13.60
N GLN A 25 29.47 8.57 12.66
CA GLN A 25 29.12 8.80 11.27
C GLN A 25 27.61 8.72 11.21
N THR A 26 26.95 9.87 11.42
CA THR A 26 25.65 10.10 10.82
C THR A 26 25.85 9.93 9.32
N ALA A 27 25.51 8.74 8.83
CA ALA A 27 25.31 8.51 7.41
C ALA A 27 24.15 9.41 6.99
N TYR A 28 24.46 10.66 6.64
CA TYR A 28 23.57 11.51 5.87
C TYR A 28 23.50 10.86 4.49
N ALA A 29 22.47 10.02 4.29
CA ALA A 29 22.01 9.75 2.95
C ALA A 29 21.72 11.10 2.28
N PRO A 30 22.10 11.30 1.00
CA PRO A 30 21.82 12.54 0.31
C PRO A 30 20.30 12.79 0.33
N ALA A 31 19.89 14.00 0.70
CA ALA A 31 18.48 14.41 0.74
C ALA A 31 17.73 14.15 -0.58
N GLU A 32 18.47 14.09 -1.70
CA GLU A 32 17.97 13.75 -3.03
C GLU A 32 17.50 12.29 -3.16
N MET A 33 18.11 11.33 -2.46
CA MET A 33 17.59 9.95 -2.40
C MET A 33 16.35 9.84 -1.54
N GLN A 34 16.23 10.67 -0.49
CA GLN A 34 15.05 10.65 0.38
C GLN A 34 13.81 11.16 -0.36
N GLN A 35 13.93 12.28 -1.10
CA GLN A 35 12.82 12.82 -1.91
C GLN A 35 12.34 11.83 -2.98
N GLY A 36 13.25 11.16 -3.69
CA GLY A 36 12.86 10.16 -4.70
C GLY A 36 12.26 8.86 -4.14
N VAL A 37 12.43 8.58 -2.85
CA VAL A 37 11.74 7.49 -2.14
C VAL A 37 10.35 7.96 -1.71
N ASP A 38 10.24 9.13 -1.10
CA ASP A 38 8.97 9.71 -0.66
C ASP A 38 7.99 9.88 -1.85
N ASP A 39 8.46 10.39 -3.00
CA ASP A 39 7.65 10.55 -4.21
C ASP A 39 7.13 9.21 -4.77
N ARG A 40 7.91 8.14 -4.62
CA ARG A 40 7.54 6.79 -5.07
C ARG A 40 6.51 6.18 -4.14
N ASP A 41 6.73 6.28 -2.83
CA ASP A 41 5.80 5.77 -1.83
C ASP A 41 4.44 6.49 -1.95
N GLU A 42 4.45 7.80 -2.20
CA GLU A 42 3.23 8.55 -2.51
C GLU A 42 2.56 8.08 -3.80
N LEU A 43 3.34 7.79 -4.86
CA LEU A 43 2.81 7.27 -6.11
C LEU A 43 2.15 5.90 -5.91
N GLU A 44 2.82 4.99 -5.21
CA GLU A 44 2.28 3.66 -4.90
C GLU A 44 1.01 3.78 -4.06
N ALA A 45 1.00 4.64 -3.04
CA ALA A 45 -0.20 4.90 -2.25
C ALA A 45 -1.35 5.46 -3.09
N ARG A 46 -1.09 6.35 -4.05
CA ARG A 46 -2.12 6.84 -4.99
C ARG A 46 -2.66 5.74 -5.88
N ILE A 47 -1.80 4.85 -6.39
CA ILE A 47 -2.21 3.69 -7.18
C ILE A 47 -3.11 2.77 -6.34
N ASP A 48 -2.67 2.42 -5.15
CA ASP A 48 -3.37 1.50 -4.26
C ASP A 48 -4.74 2.06 -3.84
N ASN A 49 -4.81 3.35 -3.48
CA ASN A 49 -6.09 4.00 -3.18
C ASN A 49 -7.00 4.08 -4.41
N GLY A 50 -6.42 4.31 -5.60
CA GLY A 50 -7.14 4.26 -6.86
C GLY A 50 -7.78 2.89 -7.11
N LEU A 51 -7.02 1.81 -6.89
CA LEU A 51 -7.49 0.43 -7.05
C LEU A 51 -8.56 0.05 -6.02
N LYS A 52 -8.38 0.42 -4.74
CA LYS A 52 -9.41 0.24 -3.70
C LYS A 52 -10.71 0.93 -4.10
N ASN A 53 -10.64 2.20 -4.48
CA ASN A 53 -11.84 2.94 -4.87
C ASN A 53 -12.48 2.36 -6.13
N PHE A 54 -11.67 1.92 -7.10
CA PHE A 54 -12.21 1.33 -8.33
C PHE A 54 -12.91 -0.01 -8.05
N GLY A 55 -12.29 -0.88 -7.27
CA GLY A 55 -12.89 -2.13 -6.83
C GLY A 55 -14.21 -1.88 -6.09
N TYR A 56 -14.21 -0.96 -5.12
CA TYR A 56 -15.42 -0.60 -4.37
C TYR A 56 -16.58 -0.13 -5.26
N ILE A 57 -16.32 0.80 -6.19
CA ILE A 57 -17.34 1.30 -7.14
C ILE A 57 -17.83 0.18 -8.06
N ALA A 58 -16.95 -0.71 -8.53
CA ALA A 58 -17.36 -1.88 -9.31
C ALA A 58 -18.27 -2.82 -8.49
N GLY A 59 -17.98 -3.00 -7.19
CA GLY A 59 -18.81 -3.80 -6.29
C GLY A 59 -20.20 -3.21 -6.09
N LEU A 60 -20.29 -1.89 -5.84
CA LEU A 60 -21.58 -1.18 -5.73
C LEU A 60 -22.37 -1.26 -7.04
N SER A 61 -21.69 -1.13 -8.18
CA SER A 61 -22.31 -1.16 -9.51
C SER A 61 -22.98 -2.50 -9.80
N ARG A 62 -22.46 -3.61 -9.28
CA ARG A 62 -23.11 -4.93 -9.36
C ARG A 62 -24.52 -4.92 -8.76
N GLY A 63 -24.74 -4.18 -7.68
CA GLY A 63 -26.05 -4.02 -7.05
C GLY A 63 -27.02 -3.14 -7.86
N CYS A 64 -26.53 -2.40 -8.84
CA CYS A 64 -27.29 -1.46 -9.65
C CYS A 64 -27.63 -1.97 -11.06
N VAL A 65 -26.93 -2.99 -11.56
CA VAL A 65 -27.26 -3.61 -12.86
C VAL A 65 -28.46 -4.55 -12.73
N ALA A 66 -29.19 -4.73 -13.82
CA ALA A 66 -30.28 -5.70 -13.88
C ALA A 66 -29.76 -7.13 -13.69
N GLU A 67 -30.60 -8.01 -13.12
CA GLU A 67 -30.22 -9.39 -12.79
C GLU A 67 -29.70 -10.17 -14.02
N ASP A 68 -30.31 -9.96 -15.18
CA ASP A 68 -29.91 -10.58 -16.45
C ASP A 68 -28.58 -10.03 -17.01
N GLN A 69 -28.11 -8.88 -16.52
CA GLN A 69 -26.85 -8.25 -16.90
C GLN A 69 -25.69 -8.57 -15.94
N GLN A 70 -25.98 -9.09 -14.74
CA GLN A 70 -24.98 -9.31 -13.69
C GLN A 70 -23.82 -10.21 -14.15
N VAL A 71 -24.13 -11.29 -14.87
CA VAL A 71 -23.08 -12.21 -15.36
C VAL A 71 -22.14 -11.51 -16.33
N ALA A 72 -22.66 -10.72 -17.27
CA ALA A 72 -21.83 -9.98 -18.22
C ALA A 72 -20.96 -8.95 -17.48
N PHE A 73 -21.56 -8.21 -16.55
CA PHE A 73 -20.86 -7.24 -15.72
C PHE A 73 -19.72 -7.88 -14.89
N GLU A 74 -19.97 -9.01 -14.24
CA GLU A 74 -18.96 -9.72 -13.45
C GLU A 74 -17.81 -10.23 -14.32
N ARG A 75 -18.07 -10.64 -15.56
CA ARG A 75 -17.02 -11.03 -16.50
C ARG A 75 -16.13 -9.85 -16.90
N ASP A 76 -16.71 -8.68 -17.12
CA ASP A 76 -15.95 -7.45 -17.40
C ASP A 76 -15.07 -7.07 -16.21
N VAL A 77 -15.58 -7.19 -14.97
CA VAL A 77 -14.80 -6.95 -13.75
C VAL A 77 -13.65 -7.95 -13.60
N LEU A 78 -13.87 -9.23 -13.94
CA LEU A 78 -12.82 -10.24 -13.93
C LEU A 78 -11.73 -9.95 -14.96
N GLU A 79 -12.07 -9.43 -16.14
CA GLU A 79 -11.11 -9.01 -17.15
C GLU A 79 -10.27 -7.81 -16.69
N ILE A 80 -10.89 -6.84 -16.02
CA ILE A 80 -10.18 -5.72 -15.37
C ILE A 80 -9.20 -6.27 -14.32
N ASN A 81 -9.64 -7.17 -13.44
CA ASN A 81 -8.78 -7.78 -12.42
C ASN A 81 -7.59 -8.54 -13.03
N ALA A 82 -7.83 -9.31 -14.11
CA ALA A 82 -6.78 -10.01 -14.82
C ALA A 82 -5.75 -9.04 -15.45
N SER A 83 -6.22 -7.90 -15.96
CA SER A 83 -5.35 -6.86 -16.50
C SER A 83 -4.53 -6.16 -15.41
N ILE A 84 -5.13 -5.90 -14.24
CA ILE A 84 -4.41 -5.37 -13.07
C ILE A 84 -3.31 -6.35 -12.65
N ALA A 85 -3.61 -7.65 -12.59
CA ALA A 85 -2.63 -8.66 -12.21
C ALA A 85 -1.42 -8.68 -13.16
N ARG A 86 -1.66 -8.53 -14.47
CA ARG A 86 -0.59 -8.52 -15.48
C ARG A 86 0.26 -7.25 -15.43
N LEU A 87 -0.35 -6.08 -15.22
CA LEU A 87 0.34 -4.79 -15.30
C LEU A 87 0.94 -4.33 -13.98
N LEU A 88 0.26 -4.61 -12.87
CA LEU A 88 0.55 -4.04 -11.55
C LEU A 88 0.88 -5.10 -10.50
N GLY A 89 0.75 -6.39 -10.84
CA GLY A 89 1.04 -7.52 -9.97
C GLY A 89 -0.19 -8.06 -9.21
N VAL A 90 -0.04 -9.27 -8.66
CA VAL A 90 -1.14 -10.00 -8.01
C VAL A 90 -1.61 -9.34 -6.72
N ASP A 91 -0.73 -8.71 -5.94
CA ASP A 91 -1.11 -8.04 -4.69
C ASP A 91 -2.10 -6.88 -4.94
N ARG A 92 -1.88 -6.12 -6.02
CA ARG A 92 -2.75 -5.03 -6.44
C ARG A 92 -4.05 -5.53 -7.07
N ALA A 93 -4.02 -6.65 -7.77
CA ALA A 93 -5.24 -7.33 -8.20
C ALA A 93 -6.07 -7.81 -7.00
N PHE A 94 -5.40 -8.39 -5.99
CA PHE A 94 -6.05 -8.78 -4.73
C PHE A 94 -6.67 -7.57 -4.03
N LEU A 95 -5.97 -6.43 -3.98
CA LEU A 95 -6.48 -5.18 -3.43
C LEU A 95 -7.76 -4.70 -4.13
N PHE A 96 -7.79 -4.74 -5.46
CA PHE A 96 -8.98 -4.42 -6.24
C PHE A 96 -10.13 -5.40 -5.95
N SER A 97 -9.86 -6.71 -6.02
CA SER A 97 -10.87 -7.75 -5.84
C SER A 97 -11.47 -7.78 -4.43
N SER A 98 -10.68 -7.50 -3.39
CA SER A 98 -11.17 -7.39 -2.02
C SER A 98 -12.08 -6.18 -1.82
N ALA A 99 -11.74 -5.04 -2.41
CA ALA A 99 -12.61 -3.86 -2.41
C ALA A 99 -13.89 -4.09 -3.23
N PHE A 100 -13.82 -4.81 -4.35
CA PHE A 100 -14.99 -5.28 -5.10
C PHE A 100 -15.89 -6.15 -4.22
N GLY A 101 -15.34 -7.18 -3.59
CA GLY A 101 -16.08 -8.04 -2.67
C GLY A 101 -16.79 -7.25 -1.57
N TYR A 102 -16.10 -6.28 -0.96
CA TYR A 102 -16.70 -5.37 0.02
C TYR A 102 -17.86 -4.56 -0.59
N GLY A 103 -17.66 -3.94 -1.76
CA GLY A 103 -18.72 -3.18 -2.45
C GLY A 103 -19.96 -4.01 -2.76
N THR A 104 -19.81 -5.30 -3.08
CA THR A 104 -20.98 -6.19 -3.32
C THR A 104 -21.77 -6.53 -2.07
N SER A 105 -21.21 -6.30 -0.88
CA SER A 105 -21.90 -6.51 0.40
C SER A 105 -22.63 -5.27 0.91
N VAL A 106 -22.41 -4.11 0.27
CA VAL A 106 -23.06 -2.85 0.63
C VAL A 106 -24.38 -2.73 -0.13
N GLU A 107 -25.46 -2.51 0.61
CA GLU A 107 -26.77 -2.23 0.02
C GLU A 107 -26.82 -0.77 -0.47
N ILE A 108 -27.11 -0.60 -1.75
CA ILE A 108 -27.17 0.72 -2.40
C ILE A 108 -28.62 1.12 -2.65
N GLU A 109 -28.98 2.33 -2.24
CA GLU A 109 -30.28 2.89 -2.54
C GLU A 109 -30.40 3.16 -4.05
N ARG A 110 -31.55 2.81 -4.64
CA ARG A 110 -31.75 2.91 -6.10
C ARG A 110 -31.51 4.31 -6.66
N GLU A 111 -31.78 5.34 -5.88
CA GLU A 111 -31.55 6.74 -6.27
C GLU A 111 -30.07 7.05 -6.56
N ASN A 112 -29.14 6.32 -5.92
CA ASN A 112 -27.70 6.49 -6.11
C ASN A 112 -27.14 5.67 -7.28
N CYS A 113 -27.93 4.76 -7.86
CA CYS A 113 -27.44 3.84 -8.88
C CYS A 113 -26.99 4.54 -10.17
N ALA A 114 -27.67 5.60 -10.58
CA ALA A 114 -27.28 6.35 -11.78
C ALA A 114 -25.87 6.95 -11.65
N GLU A 115 -25.56 7.49 -10.47
CA GLU A 115 -24.23 8.06 -10.19
C GLU A 115 -23.17 6.96 -10.12
N VAL A 116 -23.43 5.87 -9.38
CA VAL A 116 -22.46 4.79 -9.21
C VAL A 116 -22.12 4.12 -10.55
N LEU A 117 -23.11 3.86 -11.40
CA LEU A 117 -22.88 3.31 -12.74
C LEU A 117 -22.05 4.27 -13.61
N SER A 118 -22.36 5.57 -13.59
CA SER A 118 -21.58 6.59 -14.31
C SER A 118 -20.12 6.65 -13.84
N GLN A 119 -19.89 6.54 -12.53
CA GLN A 119 -18.54 6.48 -11.96
C GLN A 119 -17.79 5.23 -12.43
N TYR A 120 -18.46 4.06 -12.47
CA TYR A 120 -17.87 2.82 -12.95
C TYR A 120 -17.52 2.90 -14.44
N GLU A 121 -18.44 3.38 -15.28
CA GLU A 121 -18.21 3.56 -16.72
C GLU A 121 -17.02 4.48 -16.98
N THR A 122 -16.97 5.63 -16.31
CA THR A 122 -15.87 6.60 -16.44
C THR A 122 -14.52 5.97 -16.06
N ARG A 123 -14.47 5.24 -14.94
CA ARG A 123 -13.24 4.62 -14.44
C ARG A 123 -12.80 3.45 -15.32
N SER A 124 -13.73 2.60 -15.73
CA SER A 124 -13.44 1.46 -16.59
C SER A 124 -13.00 1.89 -17.99
N ALA A 125 -13.60 2.92 -18.57
CA ALA A 125 -13.16 3.50 -19.85
C ALA A 125 -11.74 4.08 -19.76
N LYS A 126 -11.45 4.85 -18.70
CA LYS A 126 -10.11 5.39 -18.46
C LYS A 126 -9.08 4.27 -18.27
N TYR A 127 -9.44 3.23 -17.52
CA TYR A 127 -8.57 2.09 -17.29
C TYR A 127 -8.26 1.36 -18.60
N ARG A 128 -9.28 1.00 -19.39
CA ARG A 128 -9.10 0.31 -20.69
C ARG A 128 -8.25 1.12 -21.65
N SER A 129 -8.47 2.43 -21.75
CA SER A 129 -7.65 3.33 -22.58
C SER A 129 -6.18 3.32 -22.16
N ALA A 130 -5.90 3.21 -20.85
CA ALA A 130 -4.54 3.12 -20.34
C ALA A 130 -3.90 1.75 -20.61
N VAL A 131 -4.68 0.66 -20.60
CA VAL A 131 -4.20 -0.69 -20.92
C VAL A 131 -3.89 -0.85 -22.41
N GLU A 132 -4.72 -0.29 -23.29
CA GLU A 132 -4.51 -0.36 -24.74
C GLU A 132 -3.26 0.41 -25.23
N GLY A 133 -2.78 1.37 -24.45
CA GLY A 133 -1.57 2.14 -24.73
C GLY A 133 -0.31 1.63 -24.03
N ALA A 134 -0.39 0.55 -23.24
CA ALA A 134 0.69 0.01 -22.40
C ALA A 134 1.44 -1.16 -23.04
#